data_AF-A0A0N0I9L9-F1
#
_entry.id   AF-A0A0N0I9L9-F1
#
_cell.length_a   1.000
_cell.length_b   1.000
_cell.length_c   1.000
_cell.angle_alpha   90.00
_cell.angle_beta   90.00
_cell.angle_gamma   90.00
#
_symmetry.space_group_name_H-M   'P 1'
#
loop_
_entity.id
_entity.type
_entity.pdbx_description
1 polymer ?
#
loop_
_entity_poly.entity_id
_entity_poly.type
_entity_poly.pdbx_seq_one_letter_code
_entity_poly.pdbx_strand_id
1 'polypeptide(L)' 'MRDFSLANVEVNGDIFKANRPDKTTITSPAMKKKNGNLFIETKGKIAYVMADTRNDFAVSDGEKQITEQWTECR' A
#
# COMPACT_ATOMS: atom_id res chain seq x y z
N MET A 1 22.85 14.83 0.09
CA MET A 1 21.44 15.28 0.31
C MET A 1 20.58 14.08 -0.08
N ARG A 2 19.91 13.40 0.86
CA ARG A 2 18.97 12.33 0.49
C ARG A 2 17.74 13.03 -0.08
N ASP A 3 17.48 12.79 -1.36
CA ASP A 3 16.30 13.29 -2.05
C ASP A 3 15.08 12.62 -1.40
N PHE A 4 14.35 13.37 -0.58
CA PHE A 4 13.07 12.95 -0.02
C PHE A 4 11.97 13.22 -1.04
N SER A 5 12.14 12.85 -2.32
CA SER A 5 11.01 12.73 -3.22
C SER A 5 10.03 11.74 -2.57
N LEU A 6 9.01 12.33 -1.93
CA LEU A 6 8.30 11.80 -0.76
C LEU A 6 7.72 10.42 -1.04
N ALA A 7 7.86 9.50 -0.08
CA ALA A 7 7.07 8.28 -0.09
C ALA A 7 5.60 8.66 -0.29
N ASN A 8 4.97 8.14 -1.35
CA ASN A 8 3.63 8.52 -1.73
C ASN A 8 2.87 7.30 -2.26
N VAL A 9 1.55 7.44 -2.38
CA VAL A 9 0.68 6.40 -2.90
C VAL A 9 -0.17 6.97 -4.04
N GLU A 10 -0.08 6.35 -5.20
CA GLU A 10 -0.95 6.62 -6.34
C GLU A 10 -2.12 5.63 -6.29
N VAL A 11 -3.37 6.12 -6.37
CA VAL A 11 -4.56 5.27 -6.43
C VAL A 11 -5.19 5.35 -7.81
N ASN A 12 -5.42 4.19 -8.43
CA ASN A 12 -6.13 4.07 -9.70
C ASN A 12 -7.24 3.02 -9.57
N GLY A 13 -8.49 3.47 -9.42
CA GLY A 13 -9.63 2.59 -9.28
C GLY A 13 -9.57 1.76 -7.99
N ASP A 14 -9.43 0.45 -8.11
CA ASP A 14 -9.28 -0.49 -6.99
C ASP A 14 -7.82 -0.90 -6.76
N ILE A 15 -6.85 -0.26 -7.40
CA ILE A 15 -5.42 -0.57 -7.26
C ILE A 15 -4.71 0.63 -6.63
N PHE A 16 -3.78 0.37 -5.71
CA PHE A 16 -2.83 1.37 -5.23
C PHE A 16 -1.39 0.99 -5.59
N LYS A 17 -0.56 2.01 -5.80
CA LYS A 17 0.87 1.90 -6.04
C LYS A 17 1.61 2.77 -5.04
N ALA A 18 2.39 2.15 -4.15
CA ALA A 18 3.22 2.86 -3.18
C ALA A 18 4.63 3.05 -3.74
N ASN A 19 5.07 4.31 -3.83
CA ASN A 19 6.43 4.68 -4.19
C ASN A 19 7.25 4.87 -2.90
N ARG A 20 8.38 4.17 -2.78
CA ARG A 20 9.28 4.26 -1.61
C ARG A 20 10.36 5.32 -1.82
N PRO A 21 11.00 5.81 -0.73
CA PRO A 21 12.10 6.77 -0.83
C PRO A 21 13.33 6.26 -1.59
N ASP A 22 13.51 4.94 -1.65
CA ASP A 22 14.60 4.28 -2.38
C ASP A 22 14.31 4.12 -3.89
N LYS A 23 13.22 4.72 -4.38
CA LYS A 23 12.70 4.65 -5.76
C LYS A 23 12.16 3.27 -6.16
N THR A 24 12.07 2.31 -5.24
CA THR A 24 11.34 1.07 -5.48
C THR A 24 9.83 1.27 -5.30
N THR A 25 9.02 0.41 -5.91
CA THR A 25 7.56 0.55 -5.89
C THR A 25 6.88 -0.75 -5.52
N ILE A 26 5.75 -0.66 -4.84
CA ILE A 26 4.84 -1.77 -4.57
C ILE A 26 3.53 -1.50 -5.29
N THR A 27 3.04 -2.46 -6.07
CA THR A 27 1.70 -2.38 -6.68
C THR A 27 0.80 -3.43 -6.04
N SER A 28 -0.37 -3.01 -5.56
CA SER A 28 -1.36 -3.92 -5.00
C SER A 28 -2.05 -4.74 -6.10
N PRO A 29 -2.64 -5.90 -5.77
CA PRO A 29 -3.72 -6.44 -6.58
C PRO A 29 -4.95 -5.51 -6.54
N ALA A 30 -5.97 -5.83 -7.33
CA ALA A 30 -7.27 -5.16 -7.27
C ALA A 30 -7.94 -5.40 -5.90
N MET A 31 -8.11 -4.33 -5.11
CA MET A 31 -8.61 -4.30 -3.74
C MET A 31 -10.14 -4.45 -3.70
N LYS A 32 -10.64 -5.68 -3.87
CA LYS A 32 -12.09 -5.96 -4.01
C LYS A 32 -12.74 -6.48 -2.74
N LYS A 33 -12.02 -7.24 -1.91
CA LYS A 33 -12.56 -7.78 -0.66
C LYS A 33 -12.62 -6.70 0.42
N LYS A 34 -13.85 -6.30 0.78
CA LYS A 34 -14.11 -5.34 1.86
C LYS A 34 -14.35 -6.07 3.19
N ASN A 35 -13.73 -5.59 4.26
CA ASN A 35 -13.93 -6.02 5.63
C ASN A 35 -14.05 -4.77 6.53
N GLY A 36 -15.29 -4.43 6.91
CA GLY A 36 -15.57 -3.15 7.57
C GLY A 36 -15.18 -1.97 6.68
N ASN A 37 -14.37 -1.04 7.21
CA ASN A 37 -13.90 0.15 6.50
C ASN A 37 -12.56 -0.08 5.77
N LEU A 38 -12.14 -1.32 5.61
CA LEU A 38 -10.88 -1.68 4.96
C LEU A 38 -11.15 -2.58 3.75
N PHE A 39 -10.34 -2.42 2.72
CA PHE A 39 -10.15 -3.41 1.67
C PHE A 39 -8.90 -4.22 1.99
N ILE A 40 -8.98 -5.54 1.90
CA ILE A 40 -7.89 -6.47 2.26
C ILE A 40 -7.72 -7.50 1.17
N GLU A 41 -6.53 -7.57 0.59
CA GLU A 41 -6.19 -8.61 -0.38
C GLU A 41 -4.84 -9.25 -0.08
N THR A 42 -4.62 -10.43 -0.63
CA THR A 42 -3.38 -11.19 -0.45
C THR A 42 -2.86 -11.65 -1.81
N LYS A 43 -1.56 -11.53 -2.03
CA LYS A 43 -0.86 -12.10 -3.20
C LYS A 43 0.34 -12.89 -2.69
N GLY A 44 0.24 -14.22 -2.73
CA GLY A 44 1.25 -15.09 -2.10
C GLY A 44 1.30 -14.85 -0.59
N LYS A 45 2.50 -14.57 -0.06
CA LYS A 45 2.75 -14.26 1.36
C LYS A 45 2.67 -12.77 1.69
N ILE A 46 2.19 -11.95 0.75
CA ILE A 46 2.07 -10.50 0.94
C ILE A 46 0.59 -10.15 1.14
N ALA A 47 0.30 -9.45 2.24
CA ALA A 47 -1.01 -8.87 2.52
C ALA A 47 -1.00 -7.37 2.20
N TYR A 48 -2.10 -6.89 1.61
CA TYR A 48 -2.33 -5.51 1.21
C TYR A 48 -3.59 -5.01 1.90
N VAL A 49 -3.53 -3.79 2.44
CA VAL A 49 -4.66 -3.14 3.10
C VAL A 49 -4.79 -1.73 2.56
N MET A 50 -6.03 -1.31 2.28
CA MET A 50 -6.40 0.03 1.85
C MET A 50 -7.64 0.46 2.63
N ALA A 51 -7.60 1.62 3.29
CA ALA A 51 -8.79 2.20 3.92
C ALA A 51 -9.83 2.60 2.88
N ASP A 52 -11.11 2.59 3.25
CA ASP A 52 -12.19 3.00 2.36
C ASP A 52 -12.15 4.48 1.96
N THR A 53 -11.56 5.31 2.83
CA THR A 53 -11.19 6.71 2.58
C THR A 53 -10.12 6.86 1.51
N ARG A 54 -9.38 5.79 1.19
CA ARG A 54 -8.26 5.74 0.24
C ARG A 54 -7.10 6.68 0.60
N ASN A 55 -6.92 6.96 1.90
CA ASN A 55 -5.83 7.80 2.40
C ASN A 55 -4.81 7.02 3.25
N ASP A 56 -5.16 5.80 3.66
CA ASP A 56 -4.31 4.94 4.49
C ASP A 56 -4.11 3.57 3.84
N PHE A 57 -2.86 3.12 3.84
CA PHE A 57 -2.41 1.92 3.15
C PHE A 57 -1.40 1.16 3.99
N ALA A 58 -1.42 -0.16 3.93
CA ALA A 58 -0.39 -0.99 4.52
C ALA A 58 -0.08 -2.20 3.65
N VAL A 59 1.19 -2.62 3.68
CA VAL A 59 1.66 -3.83 3.02
C VAL A 59 2.48 -4.62 4.02
N SER A 60 2.13 -5.89 4.23
CA SER A 60 2.88 -6.82 5.07
C SER A 60 3.46 -7.92 4.19
N ASP A 61 4.79 -7.95 4.05
CA ASP A 61 5.54 -8.99 3.35
C ASP A 61 5.97 -10.07 4.34
N GLY A 62 5.27 -11.21 4.33
CA GLY A 62 5.55 -12.34 5.20
C GLY A 62 6.82 -13.13 4.86
N GLU A 63 7.40 -12.95 3.66
CA GLU A 63 8.70 -13.56 3.31
C GLU A 63 9.84 -12.79 3.93
N LYS A 64 9.75 -11.46 3.87
CA LYS A 64 10.78 -10.57 4.42
C LYS A 64 10.56 -10.24 5.89
N GLN A 65 9.39 -10.56 6.43
CA GLN A 65 8.96 -10.17 7.78
C GLN A 65 8.99 -8.65 7.99
N ILE A 66 8.57 -7.91 6.96
CA ILE A 66 8.54 -6.44 6.97
C ILE A 66 7.10 -5.97 6.77
N THR A 67 6.71 -4.94 7.51
CA THR A 67 5.46 -4.21 7.29
C THR A 67 5.77 -2.76 6.99
N GLU A 68 5.15 -2.23 5.94
CA GLU A 68 5.22 -0.82 5.56
C GLU A 68 3.82 -0.22 5.61
N GLN A 69 3.74 1.04 6.05
CA GLN A 69 2.49 1.78 6.19
C GLN A 69 2.66 3.18 5.61
N TRP A 70 1.60 3.63 4.93
CA TRP A 70 1.43 5.01 4.47
C TRP A 70 0.12 5.52 5.04
N THR A 71 0.17 6.66 5.71
CA THR A 71 -1.01 7.27 6.36
C THR A 71 -1.15 8.71 5.91
N GLU A 72 -2.39 9.22 5.96
CA GLU A 72 -2.71 10.60 5.57
C GLU A 72 -2.24 10.96 4.15
N CYS A 73 -2.23 9.98 3.24
CA CYS A 73 -1.96 10.24 1.83
C CYS A 73 -3.09 11.10 1.25
N ARG A 74 -2.75 12.07 0.41
CA ARG A 74 -3.67 13.00 -0.25
C ARG A 74 -3.51 12.95 -1.76
#